data_AF-A0A078R4E0-F1
#
_entry.id   AF-A0A078R4E0-F1
#
_cell.length_a   1.000
_cell.length_b   1.000
_cell.length_c   1.000
_cell.angle_alpha   90.00
_cell.angle_beta   90.00
_cell.angle_gamma   90.00
#
_symmetry.space_group_name_H-M   'P 1'
#
loop_
_entity.id
_entity.type
_entity.pdbx_description
1 polymer ?
#
loop_
_entity_poly.entity_id
_entity_poly.type
_entity_poly.pdbx_seq_one_letter_code
_entity_poly.pdbx_strand_id
1 'polypeptide(L)'
;MKKIILLVFVTLFCCVGYSQAQTTKKMTRQEKKEAQKAMEQALFEEARQAIENKAFTLEADRVIFKRGRNAFVSSNTNFVMVDGDKSSVQVAFNIPASGPNGLGGVTVDGNVSGYKIKTDKKGSIYLTMSVMGVGISAQVSITLPYGSNNATVDIRPNFNSNRLTLSGEILPLDKSNIFKGRSF
;
A
#
# COMPACT_ATOMS: atom_id res chain seq x y z
N MET A 1 52.59 50.80 -27.80
CA MET A 1 52.02 49.59 -28.43
C MET A 1 52.36 48.37 -27.58
N LYS A 2 51.31 47.71 -27.06
CA LYS A 2 51.14 46.27 -26.81
C LYS A 2 52.38 45.49 -26.35
N LYS A 3 52.48 45.17 -25.04
CA LYS A 3 53.07 43.93 -24.47
C LYS A 3 53.06 43.91 -22.92
N ILE A 4 51.94 44.22 -22.24
CA ILE A 4 51.84 44.02 -20.77
C ILE A 4 50.42 43.54 -20.39
N ILE A 5 49.83 42.60 -21.12
CA ILE A 5 48.51 42.01 -20.77
C ILE A 5 48.53 40.50 -21.00
N LEU A 6 49.44 39.78 -20.35
CA LEU A 6 49.40 38.31 -20.43
C LEU A 6 49.91 37.58 -19.19
N LEU A 7 49.69 38.12 -17.98
CA LEU A 7 50.08 37.41 -16.75
C LEU A 7 49.17 37.70 -15.54
N VAL A 8 47.87 37.93 -15.78
CA VAL A 8 46.88 38.10 -14.70
C VAL A 8 45.69 37.13 -14.81
N PHE A 9 45.62 36.30 -15.86
CA PHE A 9 44.46 35.41 -16.09
C PHE A 9 44.63 33.94 -15.67
N VAL A 10 45.76 33.53 -15.09
CA VAL A 10 46.00 32.12 -14.72
C VAL A 10 45.84 31.83 -13.22
N THR A 11 45.68 32.84 -12.37
CA THR A 11 45.50 32.63 -10.91
C THR A 11 44.04 32.52 -10.46
N LEU A 12 43.06 32.56 -11.38
CA LEU A 12 41.64 32.44 -11.03
C LEU A 12 41.06 31.02 -11.18
N PHE A 13 41.90 30.00 -11.37
CA PHE A 13 41.45 28.60 -11.51
C PHE A 13 41.88 27.65 -10.37
N CYS A 14 42.48 28.15 -9.29
CA CYS A 14 42.90 27.31 -8.16
C CYS A 14 41.99 27.38 -6.91
N CYS A 15 40.86 28.12 -6.95
CA CYS A 15 39.96 28.24 -5.77
C CYS A 15 38.57 27.61 -5.96
N VAL A 16 38.32 26.83 -7.02
CA VAL A 16 37.02 26.13 -7.19
C VAL A 16 37.01 24.72 -6.56
N GLY A 17 38.11 24.33 -5.89
CA GLY A 17 38.31 22.97 -5.39
C GLY A 17 37.96 22.71 -3.92
N TYR A 18 37.53 23.71 -3.13
CA TYR A 18 37.29 23.52 -1.70
C TYR A 18 36.07 24.32 -1.22
N SER A 19 34.87 23.77 -1.39
CA SER A 19 33.75 23.84 -0.43
C SER A 19 32.44 23.34 -1.05
N GLN A 20 32.41 22.09 -1.49
CA GLN A 20 31.21 21.28 -1.26
C GLN A 20 31.43 20.46 0.01
N ALA A 21 31.60 21.16 1.13
CA ALA A 21 31.28 20.57 2.41
C ALA A 21 29.78 20.25 2.35
N GLN A 22 29.47 18.97 2.34
CA GLN A 22 28.12 18.41 2.48
C GLN A 22 27.42 19.07 3.68
N THR A 23 26.72 20.17 3.44
CA THR A 23 25.71 20.66 4.38
C THR A 23 24.51 19.75 4.20
N THR A 24 24.55 18.60 4.88
CA THR A 24 23.32 17.95 5.33
C THR A 24 22.66 18.93 6.29
N LYS A 25 21.92 19.90 5.75
CA LYS A 25 21.07 20.81 6.49
C LYS A 25 20.10 19.90 7.24
N LYS A 26 20.33 19.68 8.54
CA LYS A 26 19.45 18.87 9.37
C LYS A 26 18.08 19.56 9.35
N MET A 27 17.15 18.99 8.58
CA MET A 27 15.77 19.48 8.56
C MET A 27 15.26 19.59 9.99
N THR A 28 14.60 20.70 10.27
CA THR A 28 13.94 20.93 11.55
C THR A 28 12.84 19.87 11.76
N ARG A 29 12.47 19.62 13.03
CA ARG A 29 11.41 18.63 13.35
C ARG A 29 10.08 18.96 12.66
N GLN A 30 9.83 20.23 12.37
CA GLN A 30 8.61 20.68 11.71
C GLN A 30 8.63 20.40 10.21
N GLU A 31 9.72 20.76 9.52
CA GLU A 31 9.90 20.45 8.09
C GLU A 31 9.79 18.93 7.82
N LYS A 32 10.34 18.09 8.71
CA LYS A 32 10.21 16.63 8.59
C LYS A 32 8.75 16.15 8.68
N LYS A 33 7.96 16.75 9.58
CA LYS A 33 6.54 16.39 9.74
C LYS A 33 5.72 16.84 8.54
N GLU A 34 5.99 18.02 8.00
CA GLU A 34 5.30 18.55 6.82
C GLU A 34 5.63 17.73 5.58
N ALA A 35 6.91 17.37 5.39
CA ALA A 35 7.33 16.47 4.32
C ALA A 35 6.69 15.08 4.43
N GLN A 36 6.62 14.52 5.65
CA GLN A 36 5.96 13.24 5.89
C GLN A 36 4.46 13.31 5.55
N LYS A 37 3.75 14.36 6.00
CA LYS A 37 2.33 14.53 5.67
C LYS A 37 2.09 14.69 4.16
N ALA A 38 2.95 15.42 3.47
CA ALA A 38 2.86 15.57 2.02
C ALA A 38 3.06 14.23 1.30
N MET A 39 4.01 13.41 1.78
CA MET A 39 4.24 12.05 1.27
C MET A 39 3.05 11.13 1.55
N GLU A 40 2.53 11.11 2.78
CA GLU A 40 1.35 10.31 3.16
C GLU A 40 0.11 10.70 2.35
N GLN A 41 -0.08 11.99 2.07
CA GLN A 41 -1.15 12.48 1.21
C GLN A 41 -0.97 12.02 -0.24
N ALA A 42 0.26 12.05 -0.78
CA ALA A 42 0.53 11.57 -2.13
C ALA A 42 0.24 10.06 -2.26
N LEU A 43 0.66 9.27 -1.27
CA LEU A 43 0.37 7.83 -1.22
C LEU A 43 -1.13 7.56 -1.08
N PHE A 44 -1.86 8.36 -0.30
CA PHE A 44 -3.32 8.27 -0.20
C PHE A 44 -4.00 8.54 -1.55
N GLU A 45 -3.62 9.61 -2.25
CA GLU A 45 -4.20 9.93 -3.56
C GLU A 45 -3.92 8.83 -4.59
N GLU A 46 -2.73 8.26 -4.55
CA GLU A 46 -2.36 7.12 -5.39
C GLU A 46 -3.22 5.88 -5.06
N ALA A 47 -3.37 5.54 -3.77
CA ALA A 47 -4.24 4.45 -3.34
C ALA A 47 -5.72 4.69 -3.73
N ARG A 48 -6.21 5.93 -3.58
CA ARG A 48 -7.56 6.32 -4.01
C ARG A 48 -7.75 6.09 -5.51
N GLN A 49 -6.83 6.58 -6.33
CA GLN A 49 -6.89 6.41 -7.78
C GLN A 49 -6.83 4.92 -8.17
N ALA A 50 -5.99 4.13 -7.50
CA ALA A 50 -5.91 2.70 -7.73
C ALA A 50 -7.24 1.97 -7.42
N ILE A 51 -7.93 2.36 -6.34
CA ILE A 51 -9.27 1.89 -6.01
C ILE A 51 -10.29 2.32 -7.07
N GLU A 52 -10.29 3.59 -7.48
CA GLU A 52 -11.23 4.10 -8.49
C GLU A 52 -11.05 3.41 -9.85
N ASN A 53 -9.81 3.13 -10.22
CA ASN A 53 -9.45 2.45 -11.46
C ASN A 53 -9.61 0.92 -11.39
N LYS A 54 -9.99 0.37 -10.23
CA LYS A 54 -10.02 -1.08 -9.95
C LYS A 54 -8.69 -1.78 -10.30
N ALA A 55 -7.58 -1.13 -9.98
CA ALA A 55 -6.23 -1.60 -10.31
C ALA A 55 -5.33 -1.45 -9.09
N PHE A 56 -5.53 -2.29 -8.08
CA PHE A 56 -4.80 -2.21 -6.83
C PHE A 56 -4.56 -3.57 -6.17
N THR A 57 -3.57 -3.60 -5.30
CA THR A 57 -3.37 -4.67 -4.32
C THR A 57 -3.37 -4.07 -2.92
N LEU A 58 -4.15 -4.65 -2.01
CA LEU A 58 -3.96 -4.48 -0.58
C LEU A 58 -3.01 -5.58 -0.10
N GLU A 59 -1.79 -5.19 0.26
CA GLU A 59 -0.74 -6.05 0.79
C GLU A 59 -0.77 -6.03 2.31
N ALA A 60 -1.27 -7.09 2.94
CA ALA A 60 -1.43 -7.13 4.39
C ALA A 60 -0.11 -7.43 5.10
N ASP A 61 0.21 -6.62 6.11
CA ASP A 61 1.32 -6.87 7.03
C ASP A 61 0.83 -7.44 8.37
N ARG A 62 -0.48 -7.32 8.66
CA ARG A 62 -1.08 -7.74 9.92
C ARG A 62 -2.44 -8.40 9.74
N VAL A 63 -2.71 -9.39 10.58
CA VAL A 63 -4.06 -9.86 10.89
C VAL A 63 -4.54 -9.26 12.21
N ILE A 64 -5.81 -8.87 12.27
CA ILE A 64 -6.49 -8.37 13.47
C ILE A 64 -7.47 -9.44 13.94
N PHE A 65 -7.18 -10.05 15.10
CA PHE A 65 -8.05 -11.01 15.75
C PHE A 65 -9.15 -10.32 16.57
N LYS A 66 -10.09 -11.13 17.05
CA LYS A 66 -11.10 -10.69 18.02
C LYS A 66 -10.45 -10.00 19.22
N ARG A 67 -11.09 -8.94 19.72
CA ARG A 67 -10.64 -8.13 20.85
C ARG A 67 -9.34 -7.34 20.58
N GLY A 68 -9.03 -7.05 19.31
CA GLY A 68 -7.97 -6.10 18.93
C GLY A 68 -6.55 -6.65 19.01
N ARG A 69 -6.36 -7.93 19.36
CA ARG A 69 -5.05 -8.59 19.23
C ARG A 69 -4.64 -8.61 17.77
N ASN A 70 -3.37 -8.39 17.46
CA ASN A 70 -2.84 -8.51 16.10
C ASN A 70 -1.62 -9.44 16.05
N ALA A 71 -1.30 -9.91 14.86
CA ALA A 71 -0.06 -10.61 14.55
C ALA A 71 0.42 -10.22 13.16
N PHE A 72 1.73 -10.23 12.97
CA PHE A 72 2.33 -9.99 11.66
C PHE A 72 2.10 -11.18 10.72
N VAL A 73 1.91 -10.87 9.44
CA VAL A 73 1.74 -11.82 8.34
C VAL A 73 2.60 -11.41 7.14
N SER A 74 2.82 -12.33 6.22
CA SER A 74 3.51 -12.04 4.96
C SER A 74 2.49 -11.60 3.90
N SER A 75 2.73 -10.47 3.25
CA SER A 75 1.86 -9.95 2.19
C SER A 75 1.73 -10.92 1.01
N ASN A 76 2.79 -11.67 0.68
CA ASN A 76 2.79 -12.67 -0.41
C ASN A 76 1.69 -13.74 -0.28
N THR A 77 1.18 -13.99 0.92
CA THR A 77 0.11 -14.96 1.19
C THR A 77 -1.09 -14.35 1.91
N ASN A 78 -1.12 -13.02 2.04
CA ASN A 78 -2.16 -12.27 2.73
C ASN A 78 -2.41 -10.97 1.96
N PHE A 79 -3.26 -11.02 0.94
CA PHE A 79 -3.55 -9.89 0.08
C PHE A 79 -4.96 -9.92 -0.52
N VAL A 80 -5.41 -8.76 -0.97
CA VAL A 80 -6.57 -8.61 -1.85
C VAL A 80 -6.12 -7.84 -3.09
N MET A 81 -6.13 -8.48 -4.24
CA MET A 81 -5.80 -7.88 -5.53
C MET A 81 -7.07 -7.67 -6.34
N VAL A 82 -7.17 -6.53 -7.02
CA VAL A 82 -8.23 -6.19 -7.98
C VAL A 82 -7.57 -5.69 -9.25
N ASP A 83 -7.91 -6.33 -10.37
CA ASP A 83 -7.46 -5.96 -11.71
C ASP A 83 -8.68 -5.97 -12.65
N GLY A 84 -9.26 -4.78 -12.83
CA GLY A 84 -10.50 -4.58 -13.56
C GLY A 84 -11.66 -5.35 -12.93
N ASP A 85 -12.16 -6.35 -13.64
CA ASP A 85 -13.25 -7.21 -13.17
C ASP A 85 -12.75 -8.53 -12.56
N LYS A 86 -11.44 -8.71 -12.44
CA LYS A 86 -10.82 -9.87 -11.77
C LYS A 86 -10.36 -9.49 -10.38
N SER A 87 -10.43 -10.45 -9.46
CA SER A 87 -9.88 -10.27 -8.12
C SER A 87 -9.38 -11.58 -7.54
N SER A 88 -8.37 -11.44 -6.69
CA SER A 88 -7.77 -12.51 -5.92
C SER A 88 -7.73 -12.14 -4.45
N VAL A 89 -8.36 -12.97 -3.63
CA VAL A 89 -8.35 -12.86 -2.18
C VAL A 89 -7.58 -14.04 -1.65
N GLN A 90 -6.40 -13.78 -1.09
CA GLN A 90 -5.55 -14.81 -0.50
C GLN A 90 -5.28 -14.44 0.95
N VAL A 91 -5.58 -15.35 1.87
CA VAL A 91 -5.25 -15.24 3.29
C VAL A 91 -4.78 -16.61 3.74
N ALA A 92 -3.56 -16.68 4.27
CA ALA A 92 -3.00 -17.92 4.79
C ALA A 92 -2.35 -17.66 6.15
N PHE A 93 -2.93 -18.26 7.19
CA PHE A 93 -2.36 -18.21 8.53
C PHE A 93 -1.41 -19.39 8.75
N ASN A 94 -0.11 -19.12 8.68
CA ASN A 94 0.91 -20.04 9.18
C ASN A 94 1.42 -19.56 10.56
N ILE A 95 0.49 -19.21 11.47
CA ILE A 95 0.82 -18.65 12.78
C ILE A 95 0.61 -19.75 13.85
N PRO A 96 1.61 -20.06 14.70
CA PRO A 96 1.51 -21.06 15.76
C PRO A 96 0.37 -20.82 16.76
N ALA A 97 -0.10 -19.57 16.88
CA ALA A 97 -1.18 -19.15 17.77
C ALA A 97 -2.59 -19.48 17.24
N SER A 98 -2.68 -20.23 16.15
CA SER A 98 -3.94 -20.80 15.66
C SER A 98 -4.34 -21.93 16.61
N GLY A 99 -4.94 -21.59 17.75
CA GLY A 99 -5.47 -22.55 18.72
C GLY A 99 -6.54 -23.48 18.10
N PRO A 100 -7.31 -24.22 18.91
CA PRO A 100 -8.25 -25.26 18.43
C PRO A 100 -9.26 -24.82 17.34
N ASN A 101 -9.43 -23.52 17.14
CA ASN A 101 -10.32 -22.88 16.16
C ASN A 101 -9.62 -22.46 14.86
N GLY A 102 -8.50 -23.10 14.48
CA GLY A 102 -7.63 -22.77 13.34
C GLY A 102 -8.28 -21.82 12.33
N LEU A 103 -7.82 -20.56 12.30
CA LEU A 103 -8.50 -19.45 11.61
C LEU A 103 -8.79 -19.70 10.14
N GLY A 104 -8.16 -20.71 9.55
CA GLY A 104 -8.40 -21.19 8.20
C GLY A 104 -7.88 -20.19 7.16
N GLY A 105 -7.42 -20.69 6.03
CA GLY A 105 -7.13 -19.83 4.89
C GLY A 105 -8.39 -19.42 4.16
N VAL A 106 -8.30 -18.36 3.38
CA VAL A 106 -9.25 -18.02 2.33
C VAL A 106 -8.46 -17.86 1.04
N THR A 107 -8.81 -18.63 0.03
CA THR A 107 -8.33 -18.43 -1.34
C THR A 107 -9.55 -18.33 -2.24
N VAL A 108 -9.75 -17.17 -2.84
CA VAL A 108 -10.81 -16.95 -3.83
C VAL A 108 -10.20 -16.19 -5.00
N ASP A 109 -10.12 -16.85 -6.14
CA ASP A 109 -9.81 -16.22 -7.42
C ASP A 109 -11.08 -16.18 -8.26
N GLY A 110 -11.41 -15.02 -8.80
CA GLY A 110 -12.72 -14.86 -9.42
C GLY A 110 -13.01 -13.48 -10.00
N ASN A 111 -14.29 -13.26 -10.30
CA ASN A 111 -14.77 -11.99 -10.82
C ASN A 111 -15.28 -11.08 -9.70
N VAL A 112 -15.04 -9.79 -9.83
CA VAL A 112 -15.57 -8.74 -8.97
C VAL A 112 -17.03 -8.48 -9.29
N SER A 113 -17.88 -8.34 -8.28
CA SER A 113 -19.24 -7.85 -8.41
C SER A 113 -19.61 -6.90 -7.27
N GLY A 114 -20.61 -6.05 -7.49
CA GLY A 114 -21.12 -5.14 -6.46
C GLY A 114 -20.10 -4.12 -5.95
N TYR A 115 -19.12 -3.73 -6.77
CA TYR A 115 -18.06 -2.77 -6.45
C TYR A 115 -18.62 -1.37 -6.17
N LYS A 116 -18.66 -0.98 -4.89
CA LYS A 116 -19.28 0.25 -4.42
C LYS A 116 -18.30 1.04 -3.57
N ILE A 117 -17.98 2.25 -4.03
CA ILE A 117 -17.15 3.21 -3.31
C ILE A 117 -18.05 4.23 -2.60
N LYS A 118 -17.74 4.55 -1.35
CA LYS A 118 -18.30 5.69 -0.61
C LYS A 118 -17.16 6.50 0.00
N THR A 119 -17.30 7.81 0.01
CA THR A 119 -16.36 8.71 0.66
C THR A 119 -17.10 9.51 1.73
N ASP A 120 -16.56 9.57 2.95
CA ASP A 120 -17.13 10.39 4.01
C ASP A 120 -16.69 11.86 3.90
N LYS A 121 -17.27 12.72 4.75
CA LYS A 121 -16.95 14.16 4.79
C LYS A 121 -15.49 14.46 5.15
N LYS A 122 -14.76 13.51 5.73
CA LYS A 122 -13.35 13.63 6.09
C LYS A 122 -12.43 13.14 4.97
N GLY A 123 -12.98 12.58 3.89
CA GLY A 123 -12.23 12.03 2.76
C GLY A 123 -11.85 10.56 2.93
N SER A 124 -12.30 9.86 3.97
CA SER A 124 -12.01 8.42 4.10
C SER A 124 -12.87 7.63 3.11
N ILE A 125 -12.28 6.61 2.51
CA ILE A 125 -12.89 5.80 1.46
C ILE A 125 -13.31 4.45 2.03
N TYR A 126 -14.53 4.04 1.69
CA TYR A 126 -15.11 2.76 2.03
C TYR A 126 -15.50 2.05 0.74
N LEU A 127 -14.82 0.94 0.46
CA LEU A 127 -15.11 0.09 -0.69
C LEU A 127 -15.79 -1.19 -0.19
N THR A 128 -16.91 -1.56 -0.81
CA THR A 128 -17.47 -2.91 -0.67
C THR A 128 -17.55 -3.59 -2.03
N MET A 129 -17.24 -4.89 -2.05
CA MET A 129 -17.35 -5.72 -3.25
C MET A 129 -17.57 -7.19 -2.87
N SER A 130 -17.92 -8.01 -3.86
CA SER A 130 -17.89 -9.47 -3.77
C SER A 130 -16.92 -10.01 -4.80
N VAL A 131 -16.25 -11.11 -4.46
CA VAL A 131 -15.36 -11.87 -5.35
C VAL A 131 -15.97 -13.25 -5.53
N MET A 132 -16.30 -13.60 -6.77
CA MET A 132 -16.99 -14.85 -7.13
C MET A 132 -16.04 -15.77 -7.88
N GLY A 133 -15.58 -16.83 -7.20
CA GLY A 133 -14.79 -17.90 -7.80
C GLY A 133 -15.65 -19.10 -8.20
N VAL A 134 -15.02 -20.22 -8.50
CA VAL A 134 -15.71 -21.48 -8.86
C VAL A 134 -16.21 -22.17 -7.59
N GLY A 135 -17.52 -22.10 -7.32
CA GLY A 135 -18.16 -22.75 -6.18
C GLY A 135 -17.94 -22.08 -4.82
N ILE A 136 -17.11 -21.04 -4.76
CA ILE A 136 -16.81 -20.26 -3.55
C ILE A 136 -16.86 -18.76 -3.83
N SER A 137 -17.14 -17.96 -2.81
CA SER A 137 -17.11 -16.50 -2.91
C SER A 137 -16.69 -15.87 -1.58
N ALA A 138 -16.31 -14.59 -1.64
CA ALA A 138 -16.06 -13.78 -0.47
C ALA A 138 -16.63 -12.37 -0.63
N GLN A 139 -17.26 -11.85 0.42
CA GLN A 139 -17.52 -10.41 0.54
C GLN A 139 -16.27 -9.73 1.11
N VAL A 140 -15.91 -8.61 0.50
CA VAL A 140 -14.74 -7.81 0.87
C VAL A 140 -15.20 -6.40 1.18
N SER A 141 -14.78 -5.87 2.33
CA SER A 141 -15.03 -4.49 2.74
C SER A 141 -13.71 -3.84 3.14
N ILE A 142 -13.28 -2.81 2.40
CA ILE A 142 -12.04 -2.08 2.62
C ILE A 142 -12.36 -0.69 3.17
N THR A 143 -11.60 -0.27 4.18
CA THR A 143 -11.62 1.09 4.72
C THR A 143 -10.22 1.70 4.56
N LEU A 144 -10.14 2.78 3.80
CA LEU A 144 -8.93 3.57 3.57
C LEU A 144 -9.10 4.93 4.27
N PRO A 145 -8.47 5.14 5.43
CA PRO A 145 -8.50 6.41 6.14
C PRO A 145 -7.91 7.55 5.29
N TYR A 146 -8.47 8.75 5.41
CA TYR A 146 -7.94 9.93 4.74
C TYR A 146 -6.47 10.18 5.11
N GLY A 147 -5.64 10.45 4.09
CA GLY A 147 -4.23 10.82 4.26
C GLY A 147 -3.32 9.64 4.62
N SER A 148 -3.71 8.39 4.36
CA SER A 148 -2.84 7.22 4.47
C SER A 148 -3.15 6.21 3.36
N ASN A 149 -2.15 5.47 2.86
CA ASN A 149 -2.38 4.29 2.02
C ASN A 149 -2.57 3.01 2.85
N ASN A 150 -2.40 3.05 4.17
CA ASN A 150 -2.68 1.92 5.05
C ASN A 150 -4.19 1.77 5.25
N ALA A 151 -4.72 0.61 4.89
CA ALA A 151 -6.13 0.28 4.92
C ALA A 151 -6.40 -0.93 5.82
N THR A 152 -7.66 -1.07 6.21
CA THR A 152 -8.17 -2.29 6.84
C THR A 152 -9.13 -2.98 5.88
N VAL A 153 -9.05 -4.31 5.82
CA VAL A 153 -9.97 -5.13 5.03
C VAL A 153 -10.66 -6.17 5.89
N ASP A 154 -11.98 -6.23 5.78
CA ASP A 154 -12.83 -7.30 6.30
C ASP A 154 -13.20 -8.26 5.18
N ILE A 155 -12.93 -9.55 5.38
CA ILE A 155 -13.19 -10.63 4.43
C ILE A 155 -14.14 -11.64 5.06
N ARG A 156 -15.22 -11.94 4.34
CA ARG A 156 -16.26 -12.90 4.74
C ARG A 156 -16.49 -13.92 3.62
N PRO A 157 -15.82 -15.08 3.65
CA PRO A 157 -16.09 -16.18 2.72
C PRO A 157 -17.50 -16.76 2.92
N ASN A 158 -18.06 -17.39 1.88
CA ASN A 158 -19.37 -18.05 1.96
C ASN A 158 -19.31 -19.54 2.35
N PHE A 159 -18.11 -20.13 2.41
CA PHE A 159 -17.88 -21.55 2.66
C PHE A 159 -17.53 -21.88 4.12
N ASN A 160 -17.39 -20.86 4.99
CA ASN A 160 -17.28 -21.01 6.43
C ASN A 160 -17.75 -19.73 7.16
N SER A 161 -17.88 -19.80 8.48
CA SER A 161 -18.31 -18.67 9.31
C SER A 161 -17.17 -17.75 9.74
N ASN A 162 -15.98 -17.86 9.16
CA ASN A 162 -14.85 -17.05 9.55
C ASN A 162 -15.04 -15.61 9.07
N ARG A 163 -14.61 -14.67 9.91
CA ARG A 163 -14.44 -13.27 9.53
C ARG A 163 -12.99 -12.93 9.77
N LEU A 164 -12.31 -12.55 8.70
CA LEU A 164 -10.89 -12.23 8.72
C LEU A 164 -10.76 -10.72 8.55
N THR A 165 -10.03 -10.08 9.46
CA THR A 165 -9.73 -8.65 9.35
C THR A 165 -8.23 -8.51 9.21
N LEU A 166 -7.77 -7.84 8.16
CA LEU A 166 -6.36 -7.58 7.92
C LEU A 166 -6.10 -6.08 7.83
N SER A 167 -4.86 -5.68 8.07
CA SER A 167 -4.35 -4.33 7.83
C SER A 167 -3.12 -4.41 6.93
N GLY A 168 -2.94 -3.39 6.11
CA GLY A 168 -1.75 -3.21 5.29
C GLY A 168 -1.95 -2.14 4.23
N GLU A 169 -1.02 -2.04 3.29
CA GLU A 169 -0.98 -0.93 2.35
C GLU A 169 -1.75 -1.24 1.06
N ILE A 170 -2.45 -0.24 0.54
CA ILE A 170 -3.00 -0.27 -0.82
C ILE A 170 -1.98 0.34 -1.77
N LEU A 171 -1.60 -0.45 -2.77
CA LEU A 171 -0.65 -0.10 -3.82
C LEU A 171 -1.32 -0.26 -5.18
N PRO A 172 -1.03 0.62 -6.16
CA PRO A 172 -1.32 0.34 -7.55
C PRO A 172 -0.65 -0.96 -8.02
N LEU A 173 -1.22 -1.63 -9.02
CA LEU A 173 -0.72 -2.93 -9.49
C LEU A 173 0.74 -2.89 -9.96
N ASP A 174 1.18 -1.80 -10.60
CA ASP A 174 2.55 -1.63 -11.11
C ASP A 174 3.59 -1.41 -9.99
N LYS A 175 3.14 -1.09 -8.78
CA LYS A 175 3.97 -0.94 -7.57
C LYS A 175 3.83 -2.11 -6.59
N SER A 176 2.92 -3.04 -6.85
CA SER A 176 2.70 -4.19 -5.98
C SER A 176 3.82 -5.21 -6.13
N ASN A 177 4.23 -5.80 -5.02
CA ASN A 177 5.18 -6.92 -4.99
C ASN A 177 4.46 -8.28 -5.12
N ILE A 178 3.13 -8.29 -5.12
CA ILE A 178 2.33 -9.51 -5.27
C ILE A 178 2.33 -9.94 -6.73
N PHE A 179 3.05 -11.03 -7.00
CA PHE A 179 3.06 -11.65 -8.31
C PHE A 179 2.10 -12.84 -8.35
N LYS A 180 0.98 -12.66 -9.04
CA LYS A 180 0.16 -13.76 -9.54
C LYS A 180 0.67 -14.06 -10.94
N GLY A 181 1.51 -15.08 -11.09
CA GLY A 181 1.98 -15.51 -12.41
C GLY A 181 0.80 -15.61 -13.37
N ARG A 182 0.89 -14.93 -14.52
CA ARG A 182 -0.22 -14.67 -15.46
C ARG A 182 -1.07 -15.92 -15.69
N SER A 183 -2.14 -16.05 -14.92
CA SER A 183 -3.17 -17.07 -15.06
C SER A 183 -4.47 -16.38 -14.71
N PHE A 184 -5.12 -15.86 -15.75
CA PHE A 184 -6.50 -15.43 -15.73
C PHE A 184 -7.36 -16.42 -16.51
#